data_AF-A0A7X9FEC3-F1
#
_entry.id   AF-A0A7X9FEC3-F1
#
_cell.length_a   1.000
_cell.length_b   1.000
_cell.length_c   1.000
_cell.angle_alpha   90.00
_cell.angle_beta   90.00
_cell.angle_gamma   90.00
#
_symmetry.space_group_name_H-M   'P 1'
#
loop_
_entity.id
_entity.type
_entity.pdbx_description
1 polymer ?
#
loop_
_entity_poly.entity_id
_entity_poly.type
_entity_poly.pdbx_seq_one_letter_code
_entity_poly.pdbx_strand_id
1 'polypeptide(L)'
;YGFSPFFEGRVRLGFLDPEHGDMGVILGGDFKYLLWKFRENQNPFNLSLGGLLEYSDNGDFSLFGLGGSVIGSIPFKLKNNSVIEPYARVNLRMQRASIDTRVGDASDTELKGGVNVGALFSVTPLVDFTAEFQIDDEWAFLVGVDFIAF
;
A
#
# COMPACT_ATOMS: atom_id res chain seq x y z
N TYR A 1 13.21 -20.97 -9.72
CA TYR A 1 11.79 -20.84 -9.38
C TYR A 1 11.49 -19.35 -9.38
N GLY A 2 11.18 -18.80 -10.56
CA GLY A 2 10.89 -17.37 -10.74
C GLY A 2 9.39 -17.14 -10.71
N PHE A 3 8.96 -16.09 -10.03
CA PHE A 3 7.56 -15.70 -9.96
C PHE A 3 7.11 -15.14 -11.32
N SER A 4 5.89 -15.49 -11.73
CA SER A 4 5.28 -15.07 -13.00
C SER A 4 5.25 -13.53 -13.13
N PRO A 5 5.38 -12.91 -14.34
CA PRO A 5 5.45 -11.45 -14.57
C PRO A 5 4.19 -10.65 -14.19
N PHE A 6 3.31 -11.24 -13.41
CA PHE A 6 2.08 -10.66 -12.87
C PHE A 6 2.17 -10.41 -11.36
N PHE A 7 3.26 -10.84 -10.70
CA PHE A 7 3.50 -10.61 -9.28
C PHE A 7 4.48 -9.46 -9.07
N GLU A 8 4.04 -8.48 -8.32
CA GLU A 8 4.87 -7.35 -7.91
C GLU A 8 4.83 -7.23 -6.39
N GLY A 9 6.00 -7.01 -5.78
CA GLY A 9 6.15 -6.81 -4.34
C GLY A 9 6.50 -5.35 -4.06
N ARG A 10 5.92 -4.80 -3.01
CA ARG A 10 6.16 -3.42 -2.59
C ARG A 10 6.44 -3.39 -1.09
N VAL A 11 7.38 -2.54 -0.71
CA VAL A 11 7.64 -2.17 0.67
C VAL A 11 7.35 -0.68 0.82
N ARG A 12 6.58 -0.33 1.85
CA ARG A 12 6.13 1.03 2.14
C ARG A 12 6.55 1.45 3.54
N LEU A 13 6.92 2.72 3.65
CA LEU A 13 7.22 3.43 4.87
C LEU A 13 6.31 4.65 4.93
N GLY A 14 5.55 4.77 6.00
CA GLY A 14 4.61 5.86 6.20
C GLY A 14 4.88 6.61 7.48
N PHE A 15 4.51 7.89 7.46
CA PHE A 15 4.44 8.70 8.66
C PHE A 15 2.97 8.99 8.93
N LEU A 16 2.54 8.70 10.16
CA LEU A 16 1.23 9.09 10.68
C LEU A 16 1.43 10.30 11.58
N ASP A 17 0.59 11.32 11.38
CA ASP A 17 0.46 12.44 12.30
C ASP A 17 -0.89 12.31 13.02
N PRO A 18 -0.95 11.56 14.14
CA PRO A 18 -2.18 11.52 14.94
C PRO A 18 -2.40 12.90 15.53
N GLU A 19 -3.61 13.45 15.42
CA GLU A 19 -3.97 14.84 15.81
C GLU A 19 -3.57 15.23 17.27
N HIS A 20 -3.15 14.27 18.11
CA HIS A 20 -2.79 14.47 19.52
C HIS A 20 -1.58 13.63 20.02
N GLY A 21 -0.62 13.19 19.19
CA GLY A 21 0.45 12.27 19.64
C GLY A 21 1.83 12.41 18.99
N ASP A 22 2.76 11.54 19.40
CA ASP A 22 4.09 11.39 18.77
C ASP A 22 3.95 10.81 17.35
N MET A 23 4.85 11.23 16.45
CA MET A 23 4.85 10.81 15.04
C MET A 23 4.95 9.27 14.94
N GLY A 24 3.92 8.66 14.35
CA GLY A 24 3.85 7.22 14.14
C GLY A 24 4.61 6.78 12.91
N VAL A 25 5.22 5.59 12.96
CA VAL A 25 5.88 4.97 11.79
C VAL A 25 5.09 3.75 11.35
N ILE A 26 4.70 3.73 10.07
CA ILE A 26 4.10 2.57 9.42
C ILE A 26 5.16 1.87 8.58
N LEU A 27 5.28 0.56 8.77
CA LEU A 27 5.99 -0.37 7.89
C LEU A 27 4.95 -1.25 7.20
N GLY A 28 4.89 -1.17 5.87
CA GLY A 28 3.95 -1.94 5.06
C GLY A 28 4.67 -2.81 4.03
N GLY A 29 4.13 -3.99 3.80
CA GLY A 29 4.44 -4.83 2.64
C GLY A 29 3.15 -5.13 1.87
N ASP A 30 3.21 -5.03 0.55
CA ASP A 30 2.10 -5.43 -0.31
C ASP A 30 2.59 -6.28 -1.46
N PHE A 31 1.76 -7.24 -1.84
CA PHE A 31 1.94 -8.00 -3.07
C PHE A 31 0.72 -7.74 -3.94
N LYS A 32 0.92 -7.52 -5.24
CA LYS A 32 -0.18 -7.37 -6.19
C LYS A 32 -0.06 -8.37 -7.32
N TYR A 33 -1.22 -8.84 -7.74
CA TYR A 33 -1.46 -9.71 -8.86
C TYR A 33 -2.29 -8.96 -9.91
N LEU A 34 -1.70 -8.78 -11.08
CA LEU A 34 -2.33 -8.02 -12.15
C LEU A 34 -3.38 -8.86 -12.90
N LEU A 35 -4.64 -8.43 -12.84
CA LEU A 35 -5.75 -9.09 -13.53
C LEU A 35 -5.76 -8.73 -15.02
N TRP A 36 -5.59 -7.44 -15.35
CA TRP A 36 -5.47 -7.00 -16.73
C TRP A 36 -4.67 -5.70 -16.86
N LYS A 37 -4.09 -5.50 -18.04
CA LYS A 37 -3.31 -4.32 -18.41
C LYS A 37 -4.13 -3.37 -19.27
N PHE A 38 -3.90 -2.07 -19.05
CA PHE A 38 -4.28 -0.97 -19.91
C PHE A 38 -3.86 -1.26 -21.34
N ARG A 39 -4.81 -1.14 -22.24
CA ARG A 39 -4.62 -1.25 -23.69
C ARG A 39 -5.57 -0.26 -24.31
N GLU A 40 -5.02 0.66 -25.09
CA GLU A 40 -5.69 1.82 -25.69
C GLU A 40 -7.03 1.49 -26.39
N ASN A 41 -7.22 0.23 -26.82
CA ASN A 41 -8.44 -0.26 -27.51
C ASN A 41 -9.15 -1.46 -26.84
N GLN A 42 -8.78 -1.87 -25.63
CA GLN A 42 -9.39 -3.03 -24.96
C GLN A 42 -9.73 -2.76 -23.49
N ASN A 43 -8.78 -2.20 -22.74
CA ASN A 43 -8.92 -2.00 -21.30
C ASN A 43 -8.57 -0.55 -20.96
N PRO A 44 -9.53 0.23 -20.41
CA PRO A 44 -9.30 1.65 -20.13
C PRO A 44 -8.40 1.91 -18.92
N PHE A 45 -8.06 0.88 -18.14
CA PHE A 45 -7.16 0.96 -16.98
C PHE A 45 -6.50 -0.41 -16.70
N ASN A 46 -5.43 -0.40 -15.91
CA ASN A 46 -4.85 -1.57 -15.26
C ASN A 46 -5.71 -1.92 -14.04
N LEU A 47 -6.09 -3.19 -13.87
CA LEU A 47 -6.71 -3.68 -12.63
C LEU A 47 -5.85 -4.76 -12.02
N SER A 48 -5.59 -4.63 -10.72
CA SER A 48 -4.89 -5.66 -9.93
C SER A 48 -5.59 -5.91 -8.60
N LEU A 49 -5.40 -7.12 -8.09
CA LEU A 49 -5.75 -7.50 -6.72
C LEU A 49 -4.47 -7.66 -5.94
N GLY A 50 -4.43 -7.18 -4.70
CA GLY A 50 -3.26 -7.34 -3.86
C GLY A 50 -3.60 -7.79 -2.45
N GLY A 51 -2.63 -8.39 -1.79
CA GLY A 51 -2.64 -8.53 -0.34
C GLY A 51 -1.74 -7.46 0.29
N LEU A 52 -2.12 -7.03 1.48
CA LEU A 52 -1.39 -6.06 2.27
C LEU A 52 -1.10 -6.63 3.65
N LEU A 53 0.08 -6.33 4.15
CA LEU A 53 0.52 -6.56 5.51
C LEU A 53 1.10 -5.25 6.03
N GLU A 54 0.61 -4.79 7.16
CA GLU A 54 1.00 -3.49 7.74
C GLU A 54 1.33 -3.68 9.21
N TYR A 55 2.40 -3.04 9.65
CA TYR A 55 2.81 -2.95 11.04
C TYR A 55 3.02 -1.49 11.37
N SER A 56 2.35 -0.99 12.40
CA SER A 56 2.54 0.38 12.90
C SER A 56 2.93 0.32 14.36
N ASP A 57 3.90 1.12 14.72
CA ASP A 57 4.34 1.29 16.11
C ASP A 57 4.30 2.77 16.45
N ASN A 58 3.49 3.10 17.46
CA ASN A 58 3.29 4.47 17.96
C ASN A 58 3.77 4.60 19.42
N GLY A 59 4.71 3.75 19.86
CA GLY A 59 5.33 3.81 21.19
C GLY A 59 4.45 3.23 22.31
N ASP A 60 3.17 3.64 22.39
CA ASP A 60 2.23 3.20 23.42
C ASP A 60 1.39 1.97 23.00
N PHE A 61 1.29 1.70 21.70
CA PHE A 61 0.58 0.55 21.15
C PHE A 61 1.16 0.12 19.81
N SER A 62 1.04 -1.17 19.51
CA SER A 62 1.40 -1.74 18.21
C SER A 62 0.15 -2.20 17.46
N LEU A 63 0.13 -1.94 16.16
CA LEU A 63 -0.93 -2.36 15.25
C LEU A 63 -0.37 -3.32 14.22
N PHE A 64 -1.03 -4.46 14.06
CA PHE A 64 -0.76 -5.39 12.97
C PHE A 64 -1.99 -5.50 12.08
N GLY A 65 -1.82 -5.22 10.80
CA GLY A 65 -2.85 -5.29 9.77
C GLY A 65 -2.54 -6.37 8.74
N LEU A 66 -3.55 -7.18 8.40
CA LEU A 66 -3.51 -8.08 7.24
C LEU A 66 -4.78 -7.89 6.43
N GLY A 67 -4.65 -7.74 5.11
CA GLY A 67 -5.80 -7.42 4.28
C GLY A 67 -5.63 -7.74 2.81
N GLY A 68 -6.68 -7.43 2.08
CA GLY A 68 -6.74 -7.46 0.63
C GLY A 68 -7.00 -6.06 0.07
N SER A 69 -6.66 -5.86 -1.19
CA SER A 69 -6.91 -4.62 -1.90
C SER A 69 -7.22 -4.83 -3.37
N VAL A 70 -7.97 -3.90 -3.93
CA VAL A 70 -8.23 -3.78 -5.37
C VAL A 70 -7.62 -2.46 -5.81
N ILE A 71 -6.77 -2.51 -6.84
CA ILE A 71 -6.01 -1.36 -7.33
C ILE A 71 -6.36 -1.13 -8.79
N GLY A 72 -6.79 0.07 -9.12
CA GLY A 72 -6.98 0.55 -10.48
C GLY A 72 -5.96 1.64 -10.81
N SER A 73 -5.31 1.55 -11.97
CA SER A 73 -4.27 2.51 -12.37
C SER A 73 -4.23 2.80 -13.86
N ILE A 74 -3.65 3.93 -14.25
CA ILE A 74 -3.56 4.37 -15.65
C ILE A 74 -2.14 4.87 -15.94
N PRO A 75 -1.36 4.21 -16.83
CA PRO A 75 0.01 4.63 -17.12
C PRO A 75 0.06 5.81 -18.09
N PHE A 76 0.78 6.87 -17.72
CA PHE A 76 1.10 8.01 -18.58
C PHE A 76 2.59 8.01 -18.94
N LYS A 77 2.88 7.87 -20.24
CA LYS A 77 4.25 7.99 -20.75
C LYS A 77 4.62 9.46 -20.91
N LEU A 78 5.72 9.86 -20.28
CA LEU A 78 6.29 11.19 -20.41
C LEU A 78 7.22 11.30 -21.61
N LYS A 79 7.52 12.54 -22.04
CA LYS A 79 8.40 12.82 -23.20
C LYS A 79 9.83 12.30 -23.03
N ASN A 80 10.29 12.10 -21.80
CA ASN A 80 11.60 11.56 -21.45
C ASN A 80 11.61 10.02 -21.36
N ASN A 81 10.54 9.35 -21.83
CA ASN A 81 10.35 7.90 -21.76
C ASN A 81 10.17 7.33 -20.32
N SER A 82 10.06 8.20 -19.31
CA SER A 82 9.60 7.80 -17.97
C SER A 82 8.08 7.55 -17.97
N VAL A 83 7.62 6.76 -17.00
CA VAL A 83 6.19 6.47 -16.82
C VAL A 83 5.76 6.97 -15.45
N ILE A 84 4.66 7.72 -15.42
CA ILE A 84 3.92 8.05 -14.20
C ILE A 84 2.61 7.28 -14.26
N GLU A 85 2.31 6.52 -13.22
CA GLU A 85 1.09 5.73 -13.13
C GLU A 85 0.30 6.15 -11.87
N PRO A 86 -0.61 7.14 -11.98
CA PRO A 86 -1.59 7.40 -10.94
C PRO A 86 -2.47 6.16 -10.73
N TYR A 87 -2.78 5.90 -9.48
CA TYR A 87 -3.60 4.77 -9.08
C TYR A 87 -4.49 5.13 -7.89
N ALA A 88 -5.59 4.39 -7.80
CA ALA A 88 -6.45 4.36 -6.64
C ALA A 88 -6.57 2.92 -6.15
N ARG A 89 -6.62 2.75 -4.84
CA ARG A 89 -6.70 1.46 -4.19
C ARG A 89 -7.80 1.48 -3.14
N VAL A 90 -8.69 0.50 -3.21
CA VAL A 90 -9.62 0.20 -2.12
C VAL A 90 -9.05 -0.98 -1.36
N ASN A 91 -8.91 -0.84 -0.05
CA ASN A 91 -8.39 -1.90 0.80
C ASN A 91 -9.39 -2.28 1.90
N LEU A 92 -9.32 -3.55 2.28
CA LEU A 92 -10.05 -4.13 3.39
C LEU A 92 -9.02 -4.89 4.23
N ARG A 93 -8.87 -4.50 5.49
CA ARG A 93 -7.83 -5.02 6.39
C ARG A 93 -8.41 -5.39 7.75
N MET A 94 -7.99 -6.54 8.26
CA MET A 94 -8.18 -6.89 9.65
C MET A 94 -7.01 -6.32 10.44
N GLN A 95 -7.31 -5.46 11.40
CA GLN A 95 -6.32 -4.83 12.27
C GLN A 95 -6.44 -5.42 13.66
N ARG A 96 -5.31 -5.86 14.21
CA ARG A 96 -5.16 -6.28 15.59
C ARG A 96 -4.37 -5.21 16.32
N ALA A 97 -5.00 -4.60 17.33
CA ALA A 97 -4.32 -3.72 18.25
C ALA A 97 -3.81 -4.52 19.45
N SER A 98 -2.55 -4.32 19.82
CA SER A 98 -1.98 -4.85 21.06
C SER A 98 -1.57 -3.67 21.94
N ILE A 99 -2.23 -3.56 23.09
CA ILE A 99 -1.91 -2.56 24.11
C ILE A 99 -1.16 -3.28 25.23
N ASP A 100 0.10 -2.90 25.46
CA ASP A 100 0.92 -3.48 26.53
C ASP A 100 0.57 -2.80 27.87
N THR A 101 -0.51 -3.28 28.50
CA THR A 101 -0.89 -2.83 29.85
C THR A 101 -0.26 -3.72 30.91
N ARG A 102 0.33 -3.09 31.95
CA ARG A 102 0.96 -3.73 33.15
C ARG A 102 0.12 -4.81 33.88
N VAL A 103 -1.13 -5.05 33.50
CA VAL A 103 -2.11 -5.90 34.21
C VAL A 103 -2.76 -6.96 33.29
N GLY A 104 -2.42 -7.00 31.99
CA GLY A 104 -2.88 -8.03 31.06
C GLY A 104 -2.97 -7.54 29.61
N ASP A 105 -2.76 -8.46 28.67
CA ASP A 105 -2.85 -8.22 27.23
C ASP A 105 -4.34 -8.10 26.82
N ALA A 106 -4.77 -6.91 26.43
CA ALA A 106 -6.03 -6.73 25.73
C ALA A 106 -5.74 -6.66 24.22
N SER A 107 -6.34 -7.56 23.44
CA SER A 107 -6.22 -7.51 21.99
C SER A 107 -7.60 -7.48 21.34
N ASP A 108 -7.90 -6.38 20.66
CA ASP A 108 -9.10 -6.21 19.86
C ASP A 108 -8.76 -6.39 18.37
N THR A 109 -9.66 -7.07 17.66
CA THR A 109 -9.57 -7.30 16.22
C THR A 109 -10.73 -6.62 15.53
N GLU A 110 -10.42 -5.66 14.66
CA GLU A 110 -11.42 -4.90 13.92
C GLU A 110 -11.20 -5.02 12.42
N LEU A 111 -12.30 -4.98 11.66
CA LEU A 111 -12.24 -4.89 10.21
C LEU A 111 -12.31 -3.41 9.80
N LYS A 112 -11.28 -2.93 9.11
CA LYS A 112 -11.17 -1.57 8.60
C LYS A 112 -11.17 -1.59 7.08
N GLY A 113 -11.80 -0.58 6.48
CA GLY A 113 -11.80 -0.38 5.03
C GLY A 113 -11.29 1.01 4.73
N GLY A 114 -10.32 1.11 3.82
CA GLY A 114 -9.67 2.36 3.46
C GLY A 114 -9.63 2.59 1.96
N VAL A 115 -9.45 3.85 1.58
CA VAL A 115 -9.18 4.25 0.20
C VAL A 115 -7.83 4.93 0.15
N ASN A 116 -6.98 4.53 -0.78
CA ASN A 116 -5.69 5.14 -1.00
C ASN A 116 -5.62 5.67 -2.42
N VAL A 117 -5.00 6.84 -2.59
CA VAL A 117 -4.75 7.45 -3.89
C VAL A 117 -3.29 7.82 -3.97
N GLY A 118 -2.65 7.48 -5.09
CA GLY A 118 -1.21 7.66 -5.21
C GLY A 118 -0.75 7.72 -6.65
N ALA A 119 0.57 7.85 -6.79
CA ALA A 119 1.25 7.78 -8.06
C ALA A 119 2.51 6.94 -7.93
N LEU A 120 2.74 6.13 -8.96
CA LEU A 120 3.96 5.34 -9.13
C LEU A 120 4.83 6.01 -10.20
N PHE A 121 6.13 6.11 -9.92
CA PHE A 121 7.14 6.75 -10.73
C PHE A 121 8.20 5.72 -11.11
N SER A 122 8.24 5.33 -12.38
CA SER A 122 9.24 4.39 -12.87
C SER A 122 10.59 5.06 -13.08
N VAL A 123 11.55 4.70 -12.22
CA VAL A 123 12.92 5.22 -12.28
C VAL A 123 13.83 4.26 -13.06
N THR A 124 13.68 2.95 -12.83
CA THR A 124 14.40 1.91 -13.58
C THR A 124 13.43 0.77 -13.95
N PRO A 125 13.78 -0.12 -14.90
CA PRO A 125 12.93 -1.27 -15.24
C PRO A 125 12.67 -2.28 -14.09
N LEU A 126 13.29 -2.07 -12.93
CA LEU A 126 13.29 -2.98 -11.78
C LEU A 126 12.70 -2.35 -10.51
N VAL A 127 12.71 -1.01 -10.47
CA VAL A 127 12.45 -0.24 -9.25
C VAL A 127 11.57 0.95 -9.62
N ASP A 128 10.42 0.99 -8.99
CA ASP A 128 9.52 2.13 -9.04
C ASP A 128 9.40 2.77 -7.66
N PHE A 129 9.22 4.09 -7.63
CA PHE A 129 8.91 4.82 -6.41
C PHE A 129 7.42 5.11 -6.33
N THR A 130 6.87 5.02 -5.14
CA THR A 130 5.45 5.24 -4.91
C THR A 130 5.25 6.33 -3.86
N ALA A 131 4.32 7.24 -4.13
CA ALA A 131 3.79 8.17 -3.15
C ALA A 131 2.28 7.97 -3.06
N GLU A 132 1.76 7.80 -1.86
CA GLU A 132 0.37 7.40 -1.61
C GLU A 132 -0.20 8.19 -0.43
N PHE A 133 -1.41 8.71 -0.61
CA PHE A 133 -2.24 9.23 0.46
C PHE A 133 -3.23 8.15 0.85
N GLN A 134 -3.25 7.82 2.13
CA GLN A 134 -4.24 6.94 2.71
C GLN A 134 -5.33 7.77 3.35
N ILE A 135 -6.58 7.46 2.97
CA ILE A 135 -7.79 8.07 3.49
C ILE A 135 -8.59 6.94 4.16
N ASP A 136 -8.52 6.90 5.48
CA ASP A 136 -9.30 6.02 6.35
C ASP A 136 -9.93 6.90 7.45
N ASP A 137 -10.08 6.39 8.68
CA ASP A 137 -10.41 7.21 9.86
C ASP A 137 -9.38 8.33 10.10
N GLU A 138 -8.10 8.09 9.75
CA GLU A 138 -7.00 9.06 9.80
C GLU A 138 -6.35 9.21 8.41
N TRP A 139 -5.74 10.38 8.18
CA TRP A 139 -5.01 10.68 6.94
C TRP A 139 -3.54 10.30 7.12
N ALA A 140 -2.99 9.50 6.22
CA ALA A 140 -1.58 9.12 6.25
C ALA A 140 -0.90 9.42 4.92
N PHE A 141 0.38 9.82 4.99
CA PHE A 141 1.23 9.92 3.81
C PHE A 141 2.25 8.79 3.81
N LEU A 142 2.25 8.01 2.74
CA LEU A 142 3.04 6.81 2.56
C LEU A 142 3.97 7.01 1.37
N VAL A 143 5.23 6.63 1.56
CA VAL A 143 6.21 6.52 0.48
C VAL A 143 6.68 5.09 0.38
N GLY A 144 6.89 4.60 -0.82
CA GLY A 144 7.20 3.20 -1.06
C GLY A 144 8.19 3.00 -2.19
N VAL A 145 8.79 1.82 -2.18
CA VAL A 145 9.59 1.31 -3.29
C VAL A 145 8.98 -0.03 -3.72
N ASP A 146 8.66 -0.10 -5.01
CA ASP A 146 8.15 -1.30 -5.66
C ASP A 146 9.30 -2.02 -6.35
N PHE A 147 9.30 -3.35 -6.23
CA PHE A 147 10.25 -4.23 -6.89
C PHE A 147 9.48 -5.25 -7.72
N ILE A 148 9.85 -5.37 -8.99
CA ILE A 148 9.33 -6.43 -9.86
C ILE A 148 10.12 -7.71 -9.53
N ALA A 149 9.45 -8.74 -9.01
CA ALA A 149 10.05 -10.03 -8.70
C ALA A 149 10.00 -10.94 -9.94
N PHE A 150 11.16 -11.48 -10.36
CA PHE A 150 11.33 -12.39 -11.50
C PHE A 150 11.06 -13.87 -11.17
#